data_AF-A0A3D2VD83-F1
#
_entry.id   AF-A0A3D2VD83-F1
#
_cell.length_a   1.000
_cell.length_b   1.000
_cell.length_c   1.000
_cell.angle_alpha   90.00
_cell.angle_beta   90.00
_cell.angle_gamma   90.00
#
_symmetry.space_group_name_H-M   'P 1'
#
loop_
_entity.id
_entity.type
_entity.pdbx_description
1 polymer ?
#
loop_
_entity_poly.entity_id
_entity_poly.type
_entity_poly.pdbx_seq_one_letter_code
_entity_poly.pdbx_strand_id
1 'polypeptide(L)' 'MNKIVETFQYGEQEFRLETGQIARQASGAVMASMGETVVLVTVVAAREPSGRDFFPLTVDYEERTYAAGRIPGGFFK' A
#
# COMPACT_ATOMS: atom_id res chain seq x y z
N MET A 1 -5.94 15.90 12.31
CA MET A 1 -6.52 14.95 11.34
C MET A 1 -6.44 13.57 11.97
N ASN A 2 -7.50 12.77 11.91
CA ASN A 2 -7.58 11.55 12.70
C ASN A 2 -7.12 10.33 11.90
N LYS A 3 -6.13 9.65 12.46
CA LYS A 3 -5.69 8.33 12.05
C LYS A 3 -6.77 7.32 12.46
N ILE A 4 -7.19 6.46 11.53
CA ILE A 4 -8.10 5.34 11.81
C ILE A 4 -7.26 4.07 11.80
N VAL A 5 -7.44 3.21 12.80
CA VAL A 5 -6.71 1.96 12.98
C VAL A 5 -7.70 0.87 13.30
N GLU A 6 -7.64 -0.22 12.54
CA GLU A 6 -8.38 -1.44 12.80
C GLU A 6 -7.39 -2.60 12.96
N THR A 7 -7.62 -3.42 13.99
CA THR A 7 -6.77 -4.56 14.31
C THR A 7 -7.63 -5.79 14.51
N PHE A 8 -7.25 -6.92 13.93
CA PHE A 8 -7.96 -8.18 14.07
C PHE A 8 -7.03 -9.38 13.94
N GLN A 9 -7.44 -10.50 14.52
CA GLN A 9 -6.69 -11.75 14.45
C GLN A 9 -6.98 -12.49 13.14
N TYR A 10 -5.95 -12.98 12.46
CA TYR A 10 -6.05 -13.84 11.28
C TYR A 10 -5.11 -15.04 11.43
N GLY A 11 -5.69 -16.19 11.79
CA GLY A 11 -4.91 -17.36 12.20
C GLY A 11 -4.10 -17.05 13.45
N GLU A 12 -2.80 -17.31 13.39
CA GLU A 12 -1.88 -17.08 14.51
C GLU A 12 -1.32 -15.65 14.56
N GLN A 13 -1.59 -14.83 13.55
CA GLN A 13 -1.00 -13.50 13.41
C GLN A 13 -2.04 -12.39 13.53
N GLU A 14 -1.63 -11.28 14.11
CA GLU A 14 -2.42 -10.06 14.19
C GLU A 14 -2.26 -9.25 12.90
N PHE A 15 -3.38 -8.87 12.30
CA PHE A 15 -3.43 -7.91 11.20
C PHE A 15 -3.80 -6.53 11.72
N ARG A 16 -3.12 -5.52 11.18
CA ARG A 16 -3.36 -4.13 11.50
C ARG A 16 -3.48 -3.31 10.22
N LEU A 17 -4.56 -2.54 10.10
CA LEU A 17 -4.86 -1.67 8.98
C LEU A 17 -4.94 -0.22 9.47
N GLU A 18 -4.23 0.68 8.80
CA GLU A 18 -4.20 2.11 9.16
C GLU A 18 -4.49 3.00 7.96
N THR A 19 -5.28 4.05 8.16
CA THR A 19 -5.53 5.07 7.13
C THR A 19 -5.62 6.48 7.72
N GLY A 20 -5.62 7.49 6.84
CA GLY A 20 -5.80 8.91 7.19
C GLY A 20 -4.52 9.68 7.51
N GLN A 21 -3.35 9.02 7.61
CA GLN A 21 -2.07 9.66 7.92
C GLN A 21 -1.12 9.77 6.72
N ILE A 22 -0.93 8.70 5.96
CA ILE A 22 0.05 8.59 4.86
C ILE A 22 -0.67 8.62 3.50
N ALA A 23 -0.02 9.17 2.47
CA ALA A 23 -0.50 9.20 1.08
C ALA A 23 -1.93 9.79 0.91
N ARG A 24 -2.27 10.81 1.70
CA ARG A 24 -3.61 11.41 1.80
C ARG A 24 -4.18 12.02 0.51
N GLN A 25 -3.36 12.20 -0.52
CA GLN A 25 -3.81 12.72 -1.82
C GLN A 25 -4.26 11.60 -2.77
N ALA A 26 -3.95 10.34 -2.48
CA ALA A 26 -4.51 9.21 -3.19
C ALA A 26 -6.03 9.12 -2.94
N SER A 27 -6.76 8.48 -3.86
CA SER A 27 -8.19 8.21 -3.66
C SER A 27 -8.43 7.31 -2.45
N GLY A 28 -7.49 6.40 -2.16
CA GLY A 28 -7.43 5.63 -0.92
C GLY A 28 -5.99 5.22 -0.62
N ALA A 29 -5.67 5.12 0.68
CA ALA A 29 -4.37 4.66 1.14
C ALA A 29 -4.52 3.89 2.45
N VAL A 30 -3.89 2.71 2.52
CA VAL A 30 -3.87 1.86 3.72
C VAL A 30 -2.44 1.40 3.97
N MET A 31 -1.96 1.59 5.19
CA MET A 31 -0.80 0.87 5.70
C MET A 31 -1.31 -0.44 6.31
N ALA A 32 -0.92 -1.56 5.73
CA ALA A 32 -1.28 -2.89 6.21
C ALA A 32 -0.06 -3.57 6.82
N SER A 33 -0.23 -4.14 8.01
CA SER A 33 0.82 -4.84 8.74
C SER A 33 0.33 -6.20 9.22
N MET A 34 1.19 -7.21 9.08
CA MET A 34 1.00 -8.57 9.62
C MET A 34 2.32 -8.99 10.26
N GLY A 35 2.36 -9.03 11.58
CA GLY A 35 3.63 -9.15 12.32
C GLY A 35 4.60 -8.01 11.96
N GLU A 36 5.81 -8.36 11.54
CA GLU A 36 6.86 -7.39 11.14
C GLU A 36 6.79 -6.98 9.65
N THR A 37 5.94 -7.64 8.85
CA THR A 37 5.78 -7.30 7.43
C THR A 37 4.80 -6.16 7.26
N VAL A 38 5.19 -5.14 6.50
CA VAL A 38 4.39 -3.93 6.28
C VAL A 38 4.33 -3.59 4.79
N VAL A 39 3.13 -3.27 4.30
CA VAL A 39 2.90 -2.82 2.92
C VAL A 39 2.04 -1.55 2.93
N LEU A 40 2.51 -0.51 2.23
CA LEU A 40 1.70 0.66 1.91
C LEU A 40 0.98 0.42 0.58
N VAL A 41 -0.34 0.33 0.62
CA VAL A 41 -1.18 0.18 -0.57
C VAL A 41 -1.90 1.49 -0.83
N THR A 42 -1.79 2.00 -2.05
CA THR A 42 -2.49 3.21 -2.49
C THR A 42 -3.30 2.92 -3.74
N VAL A 43 -4.47 3.56 -3.86
CA VAL A 43 -5.30 3.52 -5.06
C VAL A 43 -5.57 4.94 -5.53
N VAL A 44 -5.48 5.14 -6.84
CA VAL A 44 -5.85 6.39 -7.50
C VAL A 44 -6.86 6.04 -8.58
N ALA A 45 -8.06 6.61 -8.46
CA ALA A 45 -9.12 6.48 -9.44
C ALA A 45 -9.32 7.83 -10.13
N ALA A 46 -9.38 7.82 -11.46
CA ALA A 46 -9.78 8.99 -12.23
C ALA A 46 -11.24 9.34 -11.88
N ARG A 47 -11.54 10.64 -11.77
CA ARG A 47 -12.91 11.11 -11.52
C ARG A 47 -13.80 10.99 -12.75
N GLU A 48 -13.18 11.04 -13.92
CA GLU A 48 -13.87 10.93 -15.21
C GLU A 48 -13.72 9.51 -15.75
N PRO A 49 -14.79 8.96 -16.37
CA PRO A 49 -14.74 7.63 -16.95
C PRO A 49 -13.78 7.59 -18.14
N SER A 50 -13.18 6.42 -18.33
CA SER A 50 -12.40 6.12 -19.52
C SER A 50 -13.31 6.06 -20.75
N GLY A 51 -12.95 6.77 -21.82
CA GLY A 51 -13.59 6.63 -23.14
C GLY A 51 -13.13 5.38 -23.92
N ARG A 52 -12.38 4.48 -23.28
CA ARG A 52 -11.89 3.22 -23.87
C ARG A 52 -12.95 2.13 -23.77
N ASP A 53 -12.84 1.16 -24.66
CA ASP A 53 -13.66 -0.06 -24.71
C ASP A 53 -13.28 -1.13 -23.68
N PHE A 54 -12.28 -0.87 -22.84
CA PHE A 54 -11.84 -1.74 -21.75
C PHE A 54 -11.62 -0.97 -20.45
N PHE A 55 -11.50 -1.70 -19.34
CA PHE A 55 -11.19 -1.14 -18.02
C PHE A 55 -9.67 -1.04 -17.80
N PRO A 56 -9.07 0.16 -17.78
CA PRO A 56 -7.62 0.33 -17.64
C PRO A 56 -7.21 0.25 -16.17
N LEU A 57 -7.08 -0.97 -15.66
CA LEU A 57 -6.55 -1.25 -14.33
C LEU A 57 -5.09 -1.69 -14.42
N THR A 58 -4.24 -1.03 -13.65
CA THR A 58 -2.83 -1.42 -13.45
C THR A 58 -2.60 -1.66 -11.96
N VAL A 59 -1.81 -2.69 -11.65
CA VAL A 59 -1.35 -2.97 -10.29
C VAL A 59 0.17 -3.07 -10.33
N ASP A 60 0.83 -2.13 -9.66
CA ASP A 60 2.28 -2.10 -9.52
C ASP A 60 2.65 -2.56 -8.11
N TYR A 61 3.46 -3.62 -8.03
CA TYR A 61 4.01 -4.14 -6.80
C TYR A 61 5.53 -3.95 -6.79
N GLU A 62 6.04 -3.31 -5.74
CA GLU A 62 7.48 -3.07 -5.57
C GLU A 62 7.93 -3.47 -4.17
N GLU A 63 8.93 -4.35 -4.10
CA GLU A 63 9.65 -4.66 -2.87
C GLU A 63 10.83 -3.71 -2.70
N ARG A 64 10.90 -3.05 -1.54
CA ARG A 64 12.00 -2.16 -1.22
C ARG A 64 13.06 -2.92 -0.43
N THR A 65 14.31 -2.93 -0.88
CA THR A 65 15.39 -3.67 -0.22
C THR A 65 15.63 -3.21 1.22
N TYR A 66 15.32 -1.94 1.53
CA TYR A 66 15.38 -1.41 2.89
C TYR A 66 14.40 -2.11 3.84
N ALA A 67 13.34 -2.75 3.33
CA ALA A 67 12.40 -3.52 4.16
C ALA A 67 13.09 -4.70 4.86
N ALA A 68 14.15 -5.24 4.26
CA ALA A 68 15.01 -6.27 4.84
C ALA A 68 16.36 -5.71 5.35
N GLY A 69 16.50 -4.39 5.47
CA GLY A 69 17.75 -3.75 5.88
C GLY A 69 18.91 -3.91 4.90
N ARG A 70 18.63 -4.12 3.60
CA ARG A 70 19.65 -4.36 2.57
C ARG A 70 19.79 -3.16 1.64
N ILE A 71 21.03 -2.83 1.29
CA ILE A 71 21.34 -1.91 0.19
C ILE A 71 21.20 -2.69 -1.13
N PRO A 72 20.52 -2.17 -2.17
CA PRO A 72 20.43 -2.84 -3.46
C PRO A 72 21.82 -3.13 -4.04
N GLY A 73 22.09 -4.38 -4.43
CA GLY A 73 23.31 -4.75 -5.13
C GLY A 73 23.12 -4.70 -6.63
N GLY A 74 23.67 -3.69 -7.32
CA GLY A 74 23.52 -3.55 -8.78
C GLY A 74 24.07 -2.24 -9.36
N PHE A 75 24.19 -2.20 -10.69
CA PHE A 75 24.92 -1.20 -11.49
C PHE A 75 24.35 0.24 -11.44
N PHE A 76 23.08 0.37 -11.08
CA PHE A 76 22.40 1.64 -10.87
C PHE A 76 22.06 1.73 -9.38
N LYS A 77 22.87 2.48 -8.62
CA LYS A 77 22.40 3.03 -7.35
C LYS A 77 21.22 3.96 -7.61
#